data_AF-A0A1J4PZ44-F1
#
_entry.id   AF-A0A1J4PZ44-F1
#
_cell.length_a   1.000
_cell.length_b   1.000
_cell.length_c   1.000
_cell.angle_alpha   90.00
_cell.angle_beta   90.00
_cell.angle_gamma   90.00
#
_symmetry.space_group_name_H-M   'P 1'
#
loop_
_entity.id
_entity.type
_entity.pdbx_description
1 polymer ?
#
loop_
_entity_poly.entity_id
_entity_poly.type
_entity_poly.pdbx_seq_one_letter_code
_entity_poly.pdbx_strand_id
1 'polypeptide(L)'
;MNSLRPVLVTLTGVCFLVFAAAWLLGAAYFGIRGHGGVRGWLRASRASAGRRVLLIAGVALFLLLVRHTQSFWQHLRFWQPVPALLGALLALGSTALLLWARWVLGTMWDSVPNVRQHHELRTDGPYRLVRHPIYTGILGLVTGSMLACGLGVWTAYLAAAVPWLLRRVRTEDALMAGEFGAAYDAYRSRVPALIPRLRPARPQARGVGDGGRSRPE
;
A
#
# COMPACT_ATOMS: atom_id res chain seq x y z
N MET A 1 30.99 2.15 -15.47
CA MET A 1 30.00 2.82 -14.59
C MET A 1 28.94 3.64 -15.36
N ASN A 2 29.20 4.10 -16.59
CA ASN A 2 28.27 4.95 -17.36
C ASN A 2 26.95 4.26 -17.79
N SER A 3 26.87 2.92 -17.79
CA SER A 3 25.68 2.17 -18.23
C SER A 3 24.72 1.78 -17.09
N LEU A 4 25.11 1.95 -15.82
CA LEU A 4 24.29 1.47 -14.68
C LEU A 4 23.07 2.36 -14.43
N ARG A 5 23.26 3.67 -14.45
CA ARG A 5 22.19 4.65 -14.19
C ARG A 5 20.98 4.48 -15.12
N PRO A 6 21.10 4.42 -16.47
CA PRO A 6 19.94 4.24 -17.33
C PRO A 6 19.24 2.91 -17.08
N VAL A 7 19.98 1.83 -16.81
CA VAL A 7 19.39 0.51 -16.48
C VAL A 7 18.54 0.57 -15.21
N LEU A 8 19.06 1.16 -14.14
CA LEU A 8 18.34 1.28 -12.86
C LEU A 8 17.11 2.19 -12.98
N VAL A 9 17.20 3.28 -13.75
CA VAL A 9 16.07 4.16 -14.04
C VAL A 9 14.99 3.41 -14.82
N THR A 10 15.36 2.69 -15.89
CA THR A 10 14.41 1.88 -16.68
C THR A 10 13.75 0.82 -15.80
N LEU A 11 14.51 0.13 -14.95
CA LEU A 11 13.97 -0.87 -14.02
C LEU A 11 12.91 -0.27 -13.09
N THR A 12 13.18 0.88 -12.47
CA THR A 12 12.18 1.56 -11.63
C THR A 12 10.96 2.01 -12.43
N GLY A 13 11.14 2.45 -13.67
CA GLY A 13 10.05 2.76 -14.60
C GLY A 13 9.16 1.54 -14.87
N VAL A 14 9.76 0.38 -15.11
CA VAL A 14 9.04 -0.89 -15.28
C VAL A 14 8.25 -1.25 -14.02
N CYS A 15 8.82 -1.09 -12.82
CA CYS A 15 8.10 -1.31 -11.56
C CYS A 15 6.83 -0.44 -11.45
N PHE A 16 6.89 0.83 -11.84
CA PHE A 16 5.72 1.72 -11.87
C PHE A 16 4.70 1.34 -12.94
N LEU A 17 5.15 0.91 -14.12
CA LEU A 17 4.26 0.45 -15.19
C LEU A 17 3.51 -0.82 -14.75
N VAL A 18 4.20 -1.77 -14.13
CA VAL A 18 3.60 -2.99 -13.56
C VAL A 18 2.59 -2.63 -12.47
N PHE A 19 2.94 -1.72 -11.56
CA PHE A 19 2.01 -1.21 -10.54
C PHE A 19 0.74 -0.61 -11.19
N ALA A 20 0.91 0.30 -12.16
CA ALA A 20 -0.19 0.97 -12.82
C ALA A 20 -1.07 -0.02 -13.59
N ALA A 21 -0.47 -0.94 -14.33
CA ALA A 21 -1.18 -1.98 -15.06
C ALA A 21 -1.99 -2.86 -14.10
N ALA A 22 -1.40 -3.35 -13.01
CA ALA A 22 -2.10 -4.18 -12.03
C ALA A 22 -3.30 -3.44 -11.39
N TRP A 23 -3.17 -2.14 -11.12
CA TRP A 23 -4.27 -1.34 -10.56
C TRP A 23 -5.36 -1.05 -11.57
N LEU A 24 -5.01 -0.70 -12.80
CA LEU A 24 -5.97 -0.42 -13.87
C LEU A 24 -6.72 -1.69 -14.28
N LEU A 25 -6.01 -2.80 -14.48
CA LEU A 25 -6.61 -4.10 -14.79
C LEU A 25 -7.51 -4.57 -13.64
N GLY A 26 -7.07 -4.43 -12.39
CA GLY A 26 -7.90 -4.71 -11.23
C GLY A 26 -9.16 -3.83 -11.20
N ALA A 27 -9.01 -2.51 -11.34
CA ALA A 27 -10.15 -1.59 -11.32
C ALA A 27 -11.17 -1.88 -12.44
N ALA A 28 -10.70 -2.22 -13.65
CA ALA A 28 -11.56 -2.64 -14.75
C ALA A 28 -12.26 -3.96 -14.43
N TYR A 29 -11.51 -4.98 -14.01
CA TYR A 29 -12.03 -6.30 -13.68
C TYR A 29 -13.12 -6.24 -12.59
N PHE A 30 -12.80 -5.66 -11.43
CA PHE A 30 -13.73 -5.56 -10.30
C PHE A 30 -14.88 -4.59 -10.59
N GLY A 31 -14.61 -3.51 -11.33
CA GLY A 31 -15.63 -2.56 -11.73
C GLY A 31 -16.68 -3.19 -12.64
N ILE A 32 -16.25 -3.93 -13.66
CA ILE A 32 -17.13 -4.63 -14.61
C ILE A 32 -17.91 -5.73 -13.90
N ARG A 33 -17.23 -6.56 -13.08
CA ARG A 33 -17.86 -7.69 -12.40
C ARG A 33 -18.84 -7.25 -11.30
N GLY A 34 -18.53 -6.19 -10.55
CA GLY A 34 -19.36 -5.68 -9.45
C GLY A 34 -20.62 -4.93 -9.89
N HIS A 35 -20.67 -4.40 -11.12
CA HIS A 35 -21.81 -3.63 -11.64
C HIS A 35 -22.57 -4.33 -12.78
N GLY A 36 -22.44 -5.66 -12.90
CA GLY A 36 -23.19 -6.44 -13.91
C GLY A 36 -22.81 -6.13 -15.35
N GLY A 37 -21.54 -5.76 -15.59
CA GLY A 37 -21.00 -5.48 -16.93
C GLY A 37 -20.50 -4.03 -17.12
N VAL A 38 -19.85 -3.81 -18.26
CA VAL A 38 -19.16 -2.54 -18.60
C VAL A 38 -20.10 -1.33 -18.53
N ARG A 39 -21.36 -1.49 -19.00
CA ARG A 39 -22.35 -0.40 -19.01
C ARG A 39 -22.82 0.01 -17.62
N GLY A 40 -22.86 -0.91 -16.65
CA GLY A 40 -23.19 -0.60 -15.26
C GLY A 40 -22.03 0.12 -14.57
N TRP A 41 -20.80 -0.36 -14.79
CA TRP A 41 -19.59 0.27 -14.27
C TRP A 41 -19.39 1.71 -14.77
N LEU A 42 -19.66 1.97 -16.05
CA LEU A 42 -19.59 3.32 -16.64
C LEU A 42 -20.60 4.29 -15.99
N ARG A 43 -21.84 3.83 -15.71
CA ARG A 43 -22.86 4.63 -15.03
C ARG A 43 -22.48 4.95 -13.59
N ALA A 44 -22.01 3.96 -12.82
CA ALA A 44 -21.53 4.17 -11.45
C ALA A 44 -20.27 5.06 -11.40
N SER A 45 -19.39 4.94 -12.40
CA SER A 45 -18.20 5.80 -12.54
C SER A 45 -18.56 7.25 -12.84
N ARG A 46 -19.67 7.50 -13.57
CA ARG A 46 -20.21 8.85 -13.79
C ARG A 46 -20.80 9.47 -12.53
N ALA A 47 -21.48 8.69 -11.68
CA ALA A 47 -22.04 9.17 -10.41
C ALA A 47 -20.98 9.64 -9.39
N SER A 48 -19.78 9.07 -9.45
CA SER A 48 -18.62 9.47 -8.62
C SER A 48 -17.62 10.37 -9.36
N ALA A 49 -18.01 10.90 -10.53
CA ALA A 49 -17.10 11.63 -11.42
C ALA A 49 -16.56 12.91 -10.78
N GLY A 50 -17.37 13.70 -10.06
CA GLY A 50 -16.91 14.97 -9.48
C GLY A 50 -15.70 14.81 -8.55
N ARG A 51 -15.78 13.87 -7.60
CA ARG A 51 -14.66 13.57 -6.68
C ARG A 51 -13.44 13.00 -7.40
N ARG A 52 -13.65 12.15 -8.41
CA ARG A 52 -12.56 11.59 -9.23
C ARG A 52 -11.88 12.66 -10.07
N VAL A 53 -12.64 13.56 -10.68
CA VAL A 53 -12.15 14.70 -11.47
C VAL A 53 -11.33 15.63 -10.59
N LEU A 54 -11.79 15.96 -9.38
CA LEU A 54 -11.01 16.77 -8.43
C LEU A 54 -9.69 16.09 -8.04
N LEU A 55 -9.70 14.78 -7.79
CA LEU A 55 -8.48 14.02 -7.49
C LEU A 55 -7.53 13.98 -8.69
N ILE A 56 -8.04 13.71 -9.89
CA ILE A 56 -7.25 13.68 -11.13
C ILE A 56 -6.68 15.07 -11.43
N ALA A 57 -7.48 16.13 -11.27
CA ALA A 57 -7.05 17.51 -11.44
C ALA A 57 -5.98 17.90 -10.42
N GLY A 58 -6.14 17.50 -9.15
CA GLY A 58 -5.13 17.71 -8.11
C GLY A 58 -3.82 16.98 -8.40
N VAL A 59 -3.89 15.71 -8.84
CA VAL A 59 -2.71 14.95 -9.26
C VAL A 59 -2.07 15.58 -10.50
N ALA A 60 -2.86 15.96 -11.51
CA ALA A 60 -2.36 16.61 -12.72
C ALA A 60 -1.69 17.96 -12.40
N LEU A 61 -2.30 18.78 -11.55
CA LEU A 61 -1.73 20.04 -11.07
C LEU A 61 -0.42 19.78 -10.32
N PHE A 62 -0.38 18.78 -9.44
CA PHE A 62 0.85 18.39 -8.74
C PHE A 62 1.95 17.96 -9.72
N LEU A 63 1.63 17.12 -10.71
CA LEU A 63 2.56 16.71 -11.76
C LEU A 63 3.04 17.89 -12.62
N LEU A 64 2.16 18.85 -12.91
CA LEU A 64 2.49 20.08 -13.65
C LEU A 64 3.41 21.01 -12.84
N LEU A 65 3.12 21.22 -11.55
CA LEU A 65 3.99 21.98 -10.64
C LEU A 65 5.37 21.34 -10.51
N VAL A 66 5.39 20.01 -10.39
CA VAL A 66 6.61 19.21 -10.41
C VAL A 66 7.37 19.34 -11.74
N ARG A 67 6.66 19.35 -12.87
CA ARG A 67 7.25 19.54 -14.21
C ARG A 67 7.81 20.95 -14.38
N HIS A 68 7.11 21.95 -13.88
CA HIS A 68 7.53 23.35 -13.95
C HIS A 68 8.79 23.59 -13.10
N THR A 69 8.88 22.93 -11.94
CA THR A 69 10.03 23.03 -11.02
C THR A 69 11.18 22.08 -11.37
N GLN A 70 11.17 21.40 -12.52
CA GLN A 70 12.23 20.43 -12.89
C GLN A 70 13.64 21.03 -12.88
N SER A 71 13.80 22.29 -13.30
CA SER A 71 15.09 22.98 -13.26
C SER A 71 15.65 23.08 -11.83
N PHE A 72 14.79 23.36 -10.85
CA PHE A 72 15.17 23.34 -9.43
C PHE A 72 15.59 21.94 -8.98
N TRP A 73 14.83 20.90 -9.33
CA TRP A 73 15.10 19.52 -8.92
C TRP A 73 16.38 18.93 -9.52
N GLN A 74 16.84 19.43 -10.67
CA GLN A 74 18.09 18.98 -11.29
C GLN A 74 19.31 19.28 -10.41
N HIS A 75 19.30 20.41 -9.69
CA HIS A 75 20.38 20.81 -8.79
C HIS A 75 20.45 19.95 -7.52
N LEU A 76 19.32 19.39 -7.09
CA LEU A 76 19.21 18.50 -5.93
C LEU A 76 19.43 17.02 -6.30
N ARG A 77 19.80 16.73 -7.55
CA ARG A 77 19.95 15.36 -8.06
C ARG A 77 21.27 14.74 -7.64
N PHE A 78 21.35 14.36 -6.38
CA PHE A 78 22.45 13.58 -5.85
C PHE A 78 22.25 12.09 -6.16
N TRP A 79 23.15 11.50 -6.93
CA TRP A 79 23.12 10.08 -7.34
C TRP A 79 24.42 9.38 -6.98
N GLN A 80 24.31 8.22 -6.35
CA GLN A 80 25.45 7.38 -5.96
C GLN A 80 25.16 5.92 -6.32
N PRO A 81 26.13 5.16 -6.84
CA PRO A 81 25.89 3.82 -7.39
C PRO A 81 25.41 2.79 -6.35
N VAL A 82 25.96 2.83 -5.14
CA VAL A 82 25.60 1.88 -4.07
C VAL A 82 24.16 2.11 -3.57
N PRO A 83 23.76 3.34 -3.16
CA PRO A 83 22.35 3.64 -2.87
C PRO A 83 21.42 3.34 -4.05
N ALA A 84 21.88 3.55 -5.28
CA ALA A 84 21.04 3.30 -6.45
C ALA A 84 20.71 1.83 -6.65
N LEU A 85 21.67 0.93 -6.44
CA LEU A 85 21.44 -0.51 -6.47
C LEU A 85 20.49 -0.96 -5.35
N LEU A 86 20.72 -0.49 -4.12
CA LEU A 86 19.84 -0.79 -2.98
C LEU A 86 18.41 -0.27 -3.23
N GLY A 87 18.30 0.93 -3.81
CA GLY A 87 17.04 1.53 -4.21
C GLY A 87 16.28 0.71 -5.23
N ALA A 88 16.96 0.22 -6.26
CA ALA A 88 16.36 -0.62 -7.29
C ALA A 88 15.88 -1.97 -6.73
N LEU A 89 16.68 -2.61 -5.87
CA LEU A 89 16.28 -3.84 -5.17
C LEU A 89 15.08 -3.60 -4.27
N LEU A 90 15.05 -2.49 -3.54
CA LEU A 90 13.92 -2.08 -2.73
C LEU A 90 12.66 -1.86 -3.58
N ALA A 91 12.78 -1.18 -4.72
CA ALA A 91 11.66 -0.94 -5.63
C ALA A 91 11.09 -2.27 -6.16
N LEU A 92 11.95 -3.18 -6.59
CA LEU A 92 11.56 -4.52 -7.04
C LEU A 92 10.85 -5.33 -5.95
N GLY A 93 11.43 -5.43 -4.76
CA GLY A 93 10.83 -6.15 -3.63
C GLY A 93 9.50 -5.53 -3.19
N SER A 94 9.41 -4.20 -3.26
CA SER A 94 8.19 -3.46 -2.94
C SER A 94 7.08 -3.71 -3.96
N THR A 95 7.41 -3.76 -5.25
CA THR A 95 6.47 -4.17 -6.31
C THR A 95 6.01 -5.60 -6.13
N ALA A 96 6.89 -6.53 -5.76
CA ALA A 96 6.49 -7.91 -5.47
C ALA A 96 5.53 -8.00 -4.28
N LEU A 97 5.83 -7.33 -3.15
CA LEU A 97 4.98 -7.30 -1.96
C LEU A 97 3.59 -6.74 -2.26
N LEU A 98 3.57 -5.63 -3.00
CA LEU A 98 2.38 -4.98 -3.53
C LEU A 98 1.49 -5.95 -4.32
N LEU A 99 2.06 -6.65 -5.30
CA LEU A 99 1.31 -7.58 -6.17
C LEU A 99 0.81 -8.77 -5.36
N TRP A 100 1.63 -9.31 -4.45
CA TRP A 100 1.23 -10.37 -3.55
C TRP A 100 0.04 -9.96 -2.68
N ALA A 101 0.10 -8.76 -2.08
CA ALA A 101 -1.01 -8.23 -1.28
C ALA A 101 -2.27 -8.03 -2.10
N ARG A 102 -2.12 -7.51 -3.32
CA ARG A 102 -3.25 -7.28 -4.21
C ARG A 102 -3.92 -8.57 -4.65
N TRP A 103 -3.14 -9.62 -4.89
CA TRP A 103 -3.62 -10.93 -5.27
C TRP A 103 -4.38 -11.58 -4.11
N VAL A 104 -3.77 -11.61 -2.91
CA VAL A 104 -4.38 -12.10 -1.67
C VAL A 104 -5.70 -11.38 -1.38
N LEU A 105 -5.75 -10.06 -1.53
CA LEU A 105 -6.99 -9.28 -1.37
C LEU A 105 -8.03 -9.56 -2.47
N GLY A 106 -7.59 -9.81 -3.71
CA GLY A 106 -8.48 -10.12 -4.84
C GLY A 106 -9.20 -11.47 -4.70
N THR A 107 -8.54 -12.48 -4.12
CA THR A 107 -9.15 -13.82 -3.90
C THR A 107 -10.40 -13.80 -3.01
N MET A 108 -10.51 -12.82 -2.10
CA MET A 108 -11.71 -12.64 -1.26
C MET A 108 -12.94 -12.24 -2.09
N TRP A 109 -12.76 -11.48 -3.17
CA TRP A 109 -13.89 -11.00 -3.98
C TRP A 109 -14.39 -12.02 -5.01
N ASP A 110 -13.57 -12.99 -5.38
CA ASP A 110 -13.93 -14.05 -6.34
C ASP A 110 -14.56 -15.29 -5.70
N SER A 111 -14.58 -15.36 -4.37
CA SER A 111 -15.18 -16.46 -3.63
C SER A 111 -16.69 -16.22 -3.45
N VAL A 112 -17.43 -16.36 -4.56
CA VAL A 112 -18.89 -16.54 -4.62
C VAL A 112 -19.73 -15.40 -3.99
N PRO A 113 -20.53 -14.67 -4.80
CA PRO A 113 -21.51 -13.72 -4.30
C PRO A 113 -22.69 -14.48 -3.69
N ASN A 114 -22.53 -14.95 -2.45
CA ASN A 114 -23.66 -15.27 -1.61
C ASN A 114 -23.38 -14.76 -0.20
N VAL A 115 -24.20 -13.77 0.17
CA VAL A 115 -24.42 -13.31 1.55
C VAL A 115 -23.23 -12.54 2.13
N ARG A 116 -23.13 -11.23 1.89
CA ARG A 116 -23.61 -10.22 2.86
C ARG A 116 -23.77 -10.80 4.29
N GLN A 117 -22.68 -11.10 5.01
CA GLN A 117 -22.69 -11.02 6.48
C GLN A 117 -21.34 -11.14 7.21
N HIS A 118 -20.26 -11.64 6.61
CA HIS A 118 -18.96 -11.70 7.31
C HIS A 118 -17.81 -11.29 6.39
N HIS A 119 -17.44 -10.00 6.37
CA HIS A 119 -16.06 -9.67 6.01
C HIS A 119 -15.18 -10.40 7.03
N GLU A 120 -14.30 -11.29 6.59
CA GLU A 120 -13.34 -11.93 7.48
C GLU A 120 -12.05 -11.11 7.56
N LEU A 121 -11.48 -11.03 8.76
CA LEU A 121 -10.23 -10.32 8.97
C LEU A 121 -9.06 -11.10 8.36
N ARG A 122 -8.51 -10.60 7.24
CA ARG A 122 -7.35 -11.21 6.56
C ARG A 122 -6.09 -11.02 7.39
N THR A 123 -5.47 -12.13 7.79
CA THR A 123 -4.21 -12.14 8.57
C THR A 123 -3.12 -13.03 7.96
N ASP A 124 -3.36 -13.59 6.78
CA ASP A 124 -2.46 -14.48 6.03
C ASP A 124 -1.68 -13.75 4.91
N GLY A 125 -0.79 -14.48 4.24
CA GLY A 125 0.00 -13.96 3.12
C GLY A 125 0.92 -12.80 3.52
N PRO A 126 0.85 -11.63 2.89
CA PRO A 126 1.65 -10.48 3.30
C PRO A 126 1.07 -9.76 4.52
N TYR A 127 -0.20 -9.99 4.87
CA TYR A 127 -0.86 -9.36 6.02
C TYR A 127 -0.34 -9.87 7.37
N ARG A 128 0.30 -11.05 7.42
CA ARG A 128 1.05 -11.49 8.62
C ARG A 128 2.35 -10.72 8.86
N LEU A 129 2.90 -10.07 7.83
CA LEU A 129 4.15 -9.32 7.94
C LEU A 129 3.89 -7.88 8.40
N VAL A 130 2.92 -7.23 7.76
CA VAL A 130 2.48 -5.85 8.04
C VAL A 130 0.98 -5.76 7.78
N ARG A 131 0.27 -4.91 8.53
CA ARG A 131 -1.18 -4.75 8.35
C ARG A 131 -1.55 -4.08 7.03
N HIS A 132 -0.67 -3.23 6.52
CA HIS A 132 -0.87 -2.47 5.29
C HIS A 132 0.22 -2.76 4.26
N PRO A 133 0.27 -3.98 3.70
CA PRO A 133 1.36 -4.39 2.80
C PRO A 133 1.34 -3.62 1.47
N ILE A 134 0.17 -3.21 0.98
CA ILE A 134 0.05 -2.34 -0.21
C ILE A 134 0.71 -0.98 0.05
N TYR A 135 0.42 -0.35 1.19
CA TYR A 135 1.01 0.95 1.56
C TYR A 135 2.50 0.85 1.84
N THR A 136 2.93 -0.26 2.43
CA THR A 136 4.34 -0.61 2.59
C THR A 136 5.05 -0.70 1.24
N GLY A 137 4.45 -1.41 0.27
CA GLY A 137 4.95 -1.51 -1.09
C GLY A 137 4.98 -0.15 -1.81
N ILE A 138 3.97 0.70 -1.64
CA ILE A 138 3.97 2.05 -2.23
C ILE A 138 5.11 2.91 -1.65
N LEU A 139 5.27 2.93 -0.33
CA LEU A 139 6.37 3.67 0.32
C LEU A 139 7.73 3.15 -0.14
N GLY A 140 7.91 1.84 -0.18
CA GLY A 140 9.15 1.22 -0.63
C GLY A 140 9.43 1.46 -2.11
N LEU A 141 8.41 1.47 -2.98
CA LEU A 141 8.55 1.79 -4.40
C LEU A 141 8.98 3.25 -4.61
N VAL A 142 8.36 4.21 -3.91
CA VAL A 142 8.73 5.63 -3.99
C VAL A 142 10.13 5.86 -3.41
N THR A 143 10.43 5.29 -2.24
CA THR A 143 11.73 5.43 -1.58
C THR A 143 12.84 4.76 -2.38
N GLY A 144 12.60 3.55 -2.89
CA GLY A 144 13.53 2.83 -3.75
C GLY A 144 13.83 3.59 -5.04
N SER A 145 12.81 4.22 -5.63
CA SER A 145 12.98 5.04 -6.84
C SER A 145 13.75 6.32 -6.57
N MET A 146 13.55 6.96 -5.41
CA MET A 146 14.38 8.08 -4.96
C MET A 146 15.85 7.69 -4.88
N LEU A 147 16.15 6.54 -4.28
CA LEU A 147 17.51 6.05 -4.14
C LEU A 147 18.13 5.65 -5.50
N ALA A 148 17.36 4.98 -6.37
CA ALA A 148 17.79 4.52 -7.69
C ALA A 148 18.02 5.66 -8.71
N CYS A 149 17.13 6.66 -8.74
CA CYS A 149 17.14 7.73 -9.73
C CYS A 149 17.90 8.99 -9.26
N GLY A 150 18.19 9.06 -7.96
CA GLY A 150 18.77 10.20 -7.26
C GLY A 150 17.71 11.03 -6.53
N LEU A 151 18.18 11.79 -5.54
CA LEU A 151 17.39 12.79 -4.82
C LEU A 151 16.81 13.84 -5.79
N GLY A 152 15.83 14.63 -5.34
CA GLY A 152 15.17 15.65 -6.15
C GLY A 152 13.65 15.52 -6.08
N VAL A 153 12.98 15.44 -7.23
CA VAL A 153 11.51 15.40 -7.30
C VAL A 153 10.90 14.28 -6.44
N TRP A 154 11.59 13.15 -6.33
CA TRP A 154 11.21 12.02 -5.48
C TRP A 154 11.05 12.39 -4.00
N THR A 155 11.78 13.40 -3.53
CA THR A 155 11.62 13.94 -2.17
C THR A 155 10.27 14.62 -1.98
N ALA A 156 9.79 15.38 -2.98
CA ALA A 156 8.44 15.96 -2.95
C ALA A 156 7.35 14.89 -3.00
N TYR A 157 7.51 13.87 -3.83
CA TYR A 157 6.60 12.71 -3.85
C TYR A 157 6.53 12.03 -2.49
N LEU A 158 7.69 11.77 -1.85
CA LEU A 158 7.74 11.14 -0.54
C LEU A 158 7.11 12.03 0.55
N ALA A 159 7.42 13.33 0.54
CA ALA A 159 6.88 14.30 1.48
C ALA A 159 5.34 14.44 1.36
N ALA A 160 4.78 14.29 0.17
CA ALA A 160 3.34 14.26 -0.03
C ALA A 160 2.71 12.90 0.32
N ALA A 161 3.36 11.80 -0.08
CA ALA A 161 2.85 10.44 0.09
C ALA A 161 2.79 10.01 1.56
N VAL A 162 3.82 10.33 2.36
CA VAL A 162 3.90 9.86 3.75
C VAL A 162 2.73 10.38 4.62
N PRO A 163 2.43 11.69 4.69
CA PRO A 163 1.31 12.18 5.50
C PRO A 163 -0.04 11.64 5.00
N TRP A 164 -0.21 11.54 3.69
CA TRP A 164 -1.44 11.00 3.09
C TRP A 164 -1.64 9.53 3.45
N LEU A 165 -0.60 8.70 3.33
CA LEU A 165 -0.64 7.28 3.69
C LEU A 165 -0.86 7.09 5.19
N LEU A 166 -0.20 7.86 6.05
CA LEU A 166 -0.41 7.77 7.49
C LEU A 166 -1.85 8.12 7.89
N ARG A 167 -2.46 9.12 7.25
CA ARG A 167 -3.89 9.42 7.44
C ARG A 167 -4.76 8.25 6.97
N ARG A 168 -4.48 7.68 5.80
CA ARG A 168 -5.19 6.50 5.27
C ARG A 168 -5.13 5.30 6.20
N VAL A 169 -3.93 4.95 6.67
CA VAL A 169 -3.70 3.87 7.64
C VAL A 169 -4.53 4.08 8.90
N ARG A 170 -4.57 5.31 9.44
CA ARG A 170 -5.37 5.61 10.63
C ARG A 170 -6.87 5.46 10.39
N THR A 171 -7.36 5.98 9.28
CA THR A 171 -8.78 5.84 8.92
C THR A 171 -9.17 4.38 8.73
N GLU A 172 -8.33 3.59 8.06
CA GLU A 172 -8.59 2.17 7.85
C GLU A 172 -8.47 1.35 9.13
N ASP A 173 -7.46 1.61 9.97
CA ASP A 173 -7.33 0.97 11.28
C ASP A 173 -8.57 1.28 12.16
N ALA A 174 -9.10 2.50 12.11
CA ALA A 174 -10.31 2.86 12.85
C ALA A 174 -11.57 2.14 12.32
N LEU A 175 -11.70 2.01 10.99
CA LEU A 175 -12.79 1.26 10.37
C LEU A 175 -12.72 -0.23 10.74
N MET A 176 -11.54 -0.83 10.64
CA MET A 176 -11.33 -2.24 11.00
C MET A 176 -11.56 -2.48 12.49
N ALA A 177 -11.14 -1.56 13.37
CA ALA A 177 -11.46 -1.65 14.79
C ALA A 177 -12.97 -1.58 15.05
N GLY A 178 -13.69 -0.73 14.31
CA GLY A 178 -15.15 -0.63 14.41
C GLY A 178 -15.89 -1.88 13.91
N GLU A 179 -15.39 -2.52 12.84
CA GLU A 179 -16.04 -3.69 12.23
C GLU A 179 -15.69 -5.02 12.94
N PHE A 180 -14.45 -5.17 13.40
CA PHE A 180 -13.91 -6.45 13.92
C PHE A 180 -13.60 -6.44 15.42
N GLY A 181 -13.59 -5.27 16.07
CA GLY A 181 -13.36 -5.12 17.51
C GLY A 181 -12.13 -5.88 18.02
N ALA A 182 -12.34 -6.73 19.02
CA ALA A 182 -11.28 -7.47 19.72
C ALA A 182 -10.42 -8.36 18.80
N ALA A 183 -10.99 -8.90 17.71
CA ALA A 183 -10.23 -9.71 16.76
C ALA A 183 -9.16 -8.86 16.05
N TYR A 184 -9.50 -7.62 15.69
CA TYR A 184 -8.57 -6.68 15.08
C TYR A 184 -7.56 -6.16 16.08
N ASP A 185 -7.92 -5.91 17.33
CA ASP A 185 -6.96 -5.51 18.37
C ASP A 185 -5.92 -6.60 18.65
N ALA A 186 -6.37 -7.86 18.72
CA ALA A 186 -5.48 -9.01 18.85
C ALA A 186 -4.51 -9.12 17.66
N TYR A 187 -4.98 -8.83 16.44
CA TYR A 187 -4.13 -8.79 15.25
C TYR A 187 -3.16 -7.59 15.27
N ARG A 188 -3.66 -6.40 15.62
CA ARG A 188 -2.91 -5.14 15.71
C ARG A 188 -1.76 -5.18 16.71
N SER A 189 -1.94 -5.91 17.82
CA SER A 189 -0.88 -6.09 18.82
C SER A 189 0.29 -6.93 18.30
N ARG A 190 0.03 -7.88 17.39
CA ARG A 190 1.03 -8.83 16.86
C ARG A 190 1.72 -8.32 15.60
N VAL A 191 0.98 -7.67 14.71
CA VAL A 191 1.46 -7.30 13.37
C VAL A 191 1.65 -5.78 13.28
N PRO A 192 2.82 -5.27 12.88
CA PRO A 192 3.05 -3.82 12.72
C PRO A 192 2.28 -3.21 11.55
N ALA A 193 2.09 -1.89 11.54
CA ALA A 193 1.31 -1.22 10.50
C ALA A 193 1.99 -1.25 9.12
N LEU A 194 3.24 -0.78 9.03
CA LEU A 194 3.92 -0.50 7.75
C LEU A 194 5.34 -1.07 7.65
N ILE A 195 6.11 -1.11 8.74
CA ILE A 195 7.49 -1.62 8.69
C ILE A 195 7.52 -2.98 9.40
N PRO A 196 7.94 -4.06 8.71
CA PRO A 196 8.07 -5.37 9.32
C PRO A 196 8.97 -5.32 10.56
N ARG A 197 8.56 -5.97 11.65
CA ARG A 197 9.41 -6.11 12.83
C ARG A 197 10.43 -7.21 12.57
N LEU A 198 11.69 -6.94 12.85
CA LEU A 198 12.76 -7.95 12.82
C LEU A 198 12.64 -8.96 13.98
N ARG A 199 11.83 -8.67 15.01
CA ARG A 199 11.54 -9.57 16.14
C ARG A 199 10.06 -9.95 16.17
N PRO A 200 9.71 -11.25 16.21
CA PRO A 200 8.34 -11.69 16.43
C PRO A 200 7.80 -11.13 17.75
N ALA A 201 6.53 -10.71 17.77
CA ALA A 201 5.86 -10.34 19.01
C ALA A 201 5.86 -11.55 19.96
N ARG A 202 6.43 -11.41 21.16
CA ARG A 202 6.35 -12.43 22.21
C ARG A 202 4.86 -12.76 22.44
N PRO A 203 4.46 -14.03 22.44
CA PRO A 203 3.12 -14.40 22.86
C PRO A 203 2.88 -13.83 24.26
N GLN A 204 1.85 -13.02 24.42
CA GLN A 204 1.41 -12.59 25.74
C GLN A 204 0.94 -13.87 26.44
N ALA A 205 1.66 -14.32 27.46
CA ALA A 205 1.24 -15.42 28.29
C ALA A 205 -0.15 -15.07 28.82
N ARG A 206 -1.17 -15.81 28.40
CA ARG A 206 -2.50 -15.73 29.01
C ARG A 206 -2.27 -15.92 30.50
N GLY A 207 -2.65 -14.92 31.31
CA GLY A 207 -2.76 -15.09 32.74
C GLY A 207 -3.59 -16.34 32.99
N VAL A 208 -2.93 -17.38 33.49
CA VAL A 208 -3.59 -18.55 34.03
C VAL A 208 -4.52 -18.01 35.10
N GLY A 209 -5.82 -18.22 34.90
CA GLY A 209 -6.82 -17.92 35.91
C GLY A 209 -6.48 -18.71 37.15
N ASP A 210 -6.18 -18.00 38.23
CA ASP A 210 -6.20 -18.59 39.56
C ASP A 210 -7.67 -18.69 39.97
N GLY A 211 -8.32 -19.72 39.45
CA GLY A 211 -9.55 -20.25 40.01
C GLY A 211 -9.18 -21.16 41.18
N GLY A 212 -9.31 -20.67 42.40
CA GLY A 212 -8.93 -21.47 43.56
C GLY A 212 -9.24 -20.89 44.93
N ARG A 213 -10.50 -21.04 45.37
CA ARG A 213 -10.94 -21.29 46.77
C ARG A 213 -10.72 -20.20 47.84
N SER A 214 -11.84 -19.68 48.38
CA SER A 214 -12.33 -20.08 49.72
C SER A 214 -13.55 -19.25 50.18
N ARG A 215 -14.75 -19.85 50.13
CA ARG A 215 -15.80 -19.69 51.16
C ARG A 215 -16.36 -21.09 51.43
N PRO A 216 -16.20 -21.57 52.66
CA PRO A 216 -17.29 -21.58 53.65
C PRO A 216 -16.83 -20.76 54.88
N GLU A 217 -17.67 -20.15 55.72
CA GLU A 217 -19.03 -20.44 56.19
C GLU A 217 -19.84 -19.14 56.33
#